data_AF-A0A7S1ZD80-F1
#
_entry.id   AF-A0A7S1ZD80-F1
#
_cell.length_a   1.000
_cell.length_b   1.000
_cell.length_c   1.000
_cell.angle_alpha   90.00
_cell.angle_beta   90.00
_cell.angle_gamma   90.00
#
_symmetry.space_group_name_H-M   'P 1'
#
loop_
_entity.id
_entity.type
_entity.pdbx_description
1 polymer ?
#
loop_
_entity_poly.entity_id
_entity_poly.type
_entity_poly.pdbx_seq_one_letter_code
_entity_poly.pdbx_strand_id
1 'polypeptide(L)'
;SQTSIPSMHQSTSKAPAEYTMQSFTTNVQHAPVRGASHQYNPSYIPKKDLPRLPTVDWVEGRTSRCPYFNRVGSCHARMNCLKAHCYPPIGSDLDDVDSVDFAFGLQKESWNDSYVYYKEALDMYGRTLHTAAYFDREENIIFYAERSNSSGQSQQGIYWYWTKDDALMALKRVWTISMFKHSRFTKTNVPNNKRSLQHPDSMQPVSKRSKGSQLDDSRWEAELPTLPNVNWLDGKSKKCIWFEKPEGCKYGKKCINTHVVSPDFSVSPNIRQEEREQIFDKKYIHTKELVDLAGRRWYTAAFYNISEHFIVYAQRGYSSRRNSQGIYLYPSREEAITALEMAVYASAHVLVGRQRLAPTQQSHTKKSVTGNTKLFRKVVNANLSNVFIKIFPGQHLPKTAWHTSCSDEGLYTANFHSPAIQEKGAIYRSSENGGKYENGLWWYRDERSAKASAFVQFLKKAAANGLVSRNMTKAINGNTLM
;
A
#
# COMPACT_ATOMS: atom_id res chain seq x y z
N SER A 1 76.74 22.21 49.40
CA SER A 1 76.43 21.39 48.21
C SER A 1 74.96 21.56 47.89
N GLN A 2 74.65 22.62 47.14
CA GLN A 2 73.32 22.92 46.62
C GLN A 2 73.32 22.52 45.15
N THR A 3 72.48 21.57 44.77
CA THR A 3 72.31 21.13 43.39
C THR A 3 70.95 21.60 42.89
N SER A 4 71.03 22.53 41.96
CA SER A 4 69.96 23.14 41.17
C SER A 4 69.38 22.13 40.17
N ILE A 5 68.04 22.07 40.10
CA ILE A 5 67.27 21.31 39.09
C ILE A 5 66.78 22.31 38.02
N PRO A 6 66.95 22.03 36.72
CA PRO A 6 66.53 22.95 35.66
C PRO A 6 65.06 22.78 35.27
N SER A 7 64.46 23.93 34.99
CA SER A 7 63.13 24.18 34.44
C SER A 7 62.97 23.60 33.03
N MET A 8 61.87 22.86 32.78
CA MET A 8 61.41 22.52 31.42
C MET A 8 59.97 22.97 31.20
N HIS A 9 59.84 23.92 30.26
CA HIS A 9 58.80 24.17 29.26
C HIS A 9 57.31 23.98 29.61
N GLN A 10 56.65 25.13 29.71
CA GLN A 10 55.22 25.31 29.49
C GLN A 10 54.83 24.90 28.06
N SER A 11 53.87 23.99 27.93
CA SER A 11 53.19 23.67 26.67
C SER A 11 51.91 24.48 26.59
N THR A 12 51.84 25.43 25.66
CA THR A 12 50.64 26.21 25.35
C THR A 12 49.68 25.38 24.51
N SER A 13 48.47 25.16 25.01
CA SER A 13 47.36 24.56 24.29
C SER A 13 46.86 25.52 23.20
N LYS A 14 47.03 25.16 21.93
CA LYS A 14 46.39 25.84 20.80
C LYS A 14 44.91 25.43 20.71
N ALA A 15 44.03 26.43 20.70
CA ALA A 15 42.61 26.28 20.37
C ALA A 15 42.43 25.77 18.91
N PRO A 16 41.35 25.04 18.61
CA PRO A 16 41.06 24.60 17.25
C PRO A 16 40.63 25.78 16.38
N ALA A 17 41.20 25.86 15.19
CA ALA A 17 40.89 26.86 14.19
C ALA A 17 39.42 26.76 13.74
N GLU A 18 38.70 27.88 13.83
CA GLU A 18 37.43 28.08 13.14
C GLU A 18 37.69 27.98 11.63
N TYR A 19 37.08 26.98 10.99
CA TYR A 19 37.10 26.81 9.56
C TYR A 19 36.01 27.68 8.95
N THR A 20 36.33 28.95 8.65
CA THR A 20 35.46 29.84 7.90
C THR A 20 35.32 29.30 6.47
N MET A 21 34.12 28.87 6.07
CA MET A 21 33.83 28.54 4.67
C MET A 21 33.95 29.82 3.83
N GLN A 22 35.06 29.96 3.10
CA GLN A 22 35.17 30.95 2.03
C GLN A 22 34.27 30.51 0.86
N SER A 23 33.19 31.26 0.66
CA SER A 23 32.40 31.21 -0.56
C SER A 23 33.23 31.72 -1.74
N PHE A 24 33.65 30.83 -2.63
CA PHE A 24 34.21 31.23 -3.92
C PHE A 24 33.09 31.71 -4.83
N THR A 25 32.84 33.02 -4.86
CA THR A 25 32.10 33.66 -5.96
C THR A 25 33.05 33.88 -7.12
N THR A 26 33.14 32.91 -8.04
CA THR A 26 33.77 33.12 -9.34
C THR A 26 32.84 33.97 -10.21
N ASN A 27 33.21 35.23 -10.41
CA ASN A 27 32.61 36.11 -11.40
C ASN A 27 32.99 35.60 -12.80
N VAL A 28 32.14 34.76 -13.39
CA VAL A 28 32.28 34.34 -14.78
C VAL A 28 31.52 35.34 -15.65
N GLN A 29 32.25 36.16 -16.39
CA GLN A 29 31.66 37.01 -17.42
C GLN A 29 31.10 36.13 -18.53
N HIS A 30 29.77 36.12 -18.68
CA HIS A 30 29.09 35.44 -19.79
C HIS A 30 29.35 36.19 -21.10
N ALA A 31 30.11 35.57 -22.00
CA ALA A 31 30.15 35.96 -23.40
C ALA A 31 28.85 35.50 -24.12
N PRO A 32 28.25 36.31 -25.00
CA PRO A 32 27.03 35.94 -25.70
C PRO A 32 27.35 34.94 -26.81
N VAL A 33 26.95 33.68 -26.62
CA VAL A 33 27.01 32.64 -27.67
C VAL A 33 25.85 32.86 -28.64
N ARG A 34 26.16 33.32 -29.86
CA ARG A 34 25.21 33.37 -30.98
C ARG A 34 25.18 32.03 -31.72
N GLY A 35 23.98 31.48 -31.87
CA GLY A 35 23.53 30.85 -33.11
C GLY A 35 23.86 29.37 -33.34
N ALA A 36 22.98 28.49 -32.85
CA ALA A 36 22.50 27.33 -33.60
C ALA A 36 21.25 26.78 -32.90
N SER A 37 20.07 27.03 -33.49
CA SER A 37 18.79 26.48 -33.04
C SER A 37 18.71 25.00 -33.43
N HIS A 38 19.48 24.14 -32.76
CA HIS A 38 19.10 22.74 -32.66
C HIS A 38 17.90 22.66 -31.72
N GLN A 39 16.80 22.06 -32.19
CA GLN A 39 15.67 21.68 -31.34
C GLN A 39 16.18 20.71 -30.26
N TYR A 40 16.62 21.28 -29.13
CA TYR A 40 17.09 20.54 -27.98
C TYR A 40 15.86 19.86 -27.37
N ASN A 41 15.82 18.52 -27.39
CA ASN A 41 14.81 17.81 -26.62
C ASN A 41 15.21 17.91 -25.13
N PRO A 42 14.50 18.70 -24.31
CA PRO A 42 14.91 18.98 -22.94
C PRO A 42 14.93 17.73 -22.03
N SER A 43 14.42 16.59 -22.51
CA SER A 43 14.33 15.36 -21.73
C SER A 43 15.62 14.52 -21.68
N TYR A 44 16.57 14.69 -22.61
CA TYR A 44 17.73 13.79 -22.71
C TYR A 44 19.06 14.49 -22.39
N ILE A 45 19.80 13.96 -21.40
CA ILE A 45 21.17 14.38 -21.10
C ILE A 45 22.16 13.35 -21.69
N PRO A 46 23.01 13.71 -22.66
CA PRO A 46 23.96 12.77 -23.25
C PRO A 46 24.99 12.27 -22.21
N LYS A 47 25.28 10.96 -22.20
CA LYS A 47 26.16 10.32 -21.21
C LYS A 47 27.56 10.93 -21.10
N LYS A 48 28.11 11.44 -22.22
CA LYS A 48 29.45 12.03 -22.29
C LYS A 48 29.54 13.41 -21.62
N ASP A 49 28.39 14.05 -21.44
CA ASP A 49 28.28 15.41 -20.90
C ASP A 49 28.07 15.39 -19.37
N LEU A 50 27.79 14.21 -18.81
CA LEU A 50 27.42 14.05 -17.40
C LEU A 50 28.63 14.18 -16.46
N PRO A 51 28.47 14.88 -15.32
CA PRO A 51 29.52 15.04 -14.33
C PRO A 51 29.98 13.69 -13.77
N ARG A 52 31.25 13.67 -13.35
CA ARG A 52 31.84 12.56 -12.60
C ARG A 52 32.14 13.01 -11.18
N LEU A 53 31.69 12.22 -10.21
CA LEU A 53 32.04 12.41 -8.80
C LEU A 53 33.35 11.67 -8.47
N PRO A 54 34.08 12.06 -7.41
CA PRO A 54 35.28 11.33 -6.99
C PRO A 54 35.00 9.85 -6.68
N THR A 55 33.83 9.56 -6.10
CA THR A 55 33.36 8.20 -5.78
C THR A 55 31.90 8.01 -6.18
N VAL A 56 31.52 6.78 -6.52
CA VAL A 56 30.11 6.43 -6.79
C VAL A 56 29.28 6.55 -5.52
N ASP A 57 29.88 6.19 -4.37
CA ASP A 57 29.28 6.34 -3.05
C ASP A 57 29.74 7.66 -2.44
N TRP A 58 29.01 8.71 -2.77
CA TRP A 58 29.37 10.10 -2.45
C TRP A 58 28.76 10.62 -1.14
N VAL A 59 27.98 9.81 -0.43
CA VAL A 59 27.39 10.15 0.87
C VAL A 59 28.51 10.10 1.93
N GLU A 60 28.65 11.18 2.69
CA GLU A 60 29.75 11.35 3.64
C GLU A 60 29.81 10.26 4.72
N GLY A 61 31.02 9.89 5.14
CA GLY A 61 31.27 8.89 6.18
C GLY A 61 31.17 7.43 5.73
N ARG A 62 30.84 7.15 4.45
CA ARG A 62 30.56 5.80 3.95
C ARG A 62 31.13 5.54 2.55
N THR A 63 32.45 5.66 2.39
CA THR A 63 33.13 5.63 1.08
C THR A 63 33.30 4.24 0.45
N SER A 64 32.93 3.15 1.13
CA SER A 64 33.06 1.79 0.56
C SER A 64 31.79 0.97 0.76
N ARG A 65 31.31 0.34 -0.32
CA ARG A 65 30.15 -0.57 -0.27
C ARG A 65 30.48 -1.83 0.52
N CYS A 66 29.52 -2.27 1.31
CA CYS A 66 29.56 -3.57 1.94
C CYS A 66 29.37 -4.66 0.86
N PRO A 67 30.36 -5.57 0.66
CA PRO A 67 30.25 -6.61 -0.35
C PRO A 67 29.20 -7.68 0.01
N TYR A 68 28.68 -7.68 1.24
CA TYR A 68 27.77 -8.71 1.76
C TYR A 68 26.30 -8.27 1.83
N PHE A 69 25.98 -6.97 1.75
CA PHE A 69 24.64 -6.44 2.06
C PHE A 69 23.51 -7.04 1.21
N ASN A 70 23.76 -7.28 -0.10
CA ASN A 70 22.77 -7.85 -1.03
C ASN A 70 23.10 -9.29 -1.47
N ARG A 71 23.92 -10.03 -0.69
CA ARG A 71 24.25 -11.43 -0.99
C ARG A 71 23.41 -12.39 -0.15
N VAL A 72 23.30 -13.64 -0.60
CA VAL A 72 22.75 -14.73 0.21
C VAL A 72 23.56 -14.83 1.51
N GLY A 73 22.90 -14.65 2.65
CA GLY A 73 23.52 -14.53 3.98
C GLY A 73 23.48 -13.11 4.57
N SER A 74 23.37 -12.07 3.73
CA SER A 74 23.38 -10.63 4.08
C SER A 74 24.59 -10.20 4.92
N CYS A 75 24.76 -8.90 5.18
CA CYS A 75 25.79 -8.43 6.09
C CYS A 75 25.36 -8.65 7.55
N HIS A 76 26.04 -9.55 8.27
CA HIS A 76 25.74 -9.83 9.69
C HIS A 76 26.00 -8.64 10.61
N ALA A 77 26.85 -7.71 10.22
CA ALA A 77 27.13 -6.51 11.01
C ALA A 77 25.94 -5.53 11.05
N ARG A 78 24.97 -5.65 10.12
CA ARG A 78 23.75 -4.80 10.06
C ARG A 78 24.09 -3.31 10.28
N MET A 79 23.50 -2.71 11.31
CA MET A 79 23.65 -1.30 11.71
C MET A 79 25.10 -0.95 12.11
N ASN A 80 25.87 -1.94 12.57
CA ASN A 80 27.27 -1.79 12.97
C ASN A 80 28.26 -1.99 11.81
N CYS A 81 27.79 -2.22 10.58
CA CYS A 81 28.69 -2.33 9.45
C CYS A 81 29.41 -1.00 9.23
N LEU A 82 30.74 -1.00 9.21
CA LEU A 82 31.54 0.19 8.90
C LEU A 82 31.42 0.59 7.42
N LYS A 83 30.98 -0.33 6.56
CA LYS A 83 30.78 -0.13 5.13
C LYS A 83 29.33 0.29 4.81
N ALA A 84 29.16 0.99 3.69
CA ALA A 84 27.86 1.45 3.20
C ALA A 84 26.99 0.27 2.75
N HIS A 85 25.77 0.17 3.26
CA HIS A 85 24.77 -0.74 2.68
C HIS A 85 24.01 -0.02 1.57
N CYS A 86 24.58 0.00 0.36
CA CYS A 86 23.91 0.61 -0.78
C CYS A 86 22.86 -0.36 -1.34
N TYR A 87 21.61 0.09 -1.40
CA TYR A 87 20.55 -0.67 -2.04
C TYR A 87 20.88 -0.86 -3.53
N PRO A 88 20.66 -2.05 -4.11
CA PRO A 88 21.00 -2.29 -5.51
C PRO A 88 20.04 -1.51 -6.40
N PRO A 89 20.48 -1.14 -7.63
CA PRO A 89 19.60 -0.43 -8.54
C PRO A 89 18.30 -1.18 -8.82
N ILE A 90 17.18 -0.45 -8.73
CA ILE A 90 15.84 -1.00 -8.93
C ILE A 90 15.58 -1.28 -10.41
N GLY A 91 16.22 -0.52 -11.30
CA GLY A 91 16.19 -0.80 -12.73
C GLY A 91 14.81 -0.64 -13.35
N SER A 92 14.33 -1.68 -14.03
CA SER A 92 13.04 -1.67 -14.75
C SER A 92 11.82 -1.65 -13.85
N ASP A 93 11.95 -2.00 -12.56
CA ASP A 93 10.80 -1.99 -11.66
C ASP A 93 10.33 -0.57 -11.33
N LEU A 94 11.12 0.46 -11.69
CA LEU A 94 10.69 1.85 -11.66
C LEU A 94 9.72 2.20 -12.79
N ASP A 95 9.70 1.42 -13.88
CA ASP A 95 8.90 1.69 -15.08
C ASP A 95 7.43 1.24 -14.91
N ASP A 96 7.12 0.45 -13.87
CA ASP A 96 5.77 0.01 -13.52
C ASP A 96 5.01 1.09 -12.73
N VAL A 97 4.43 2.04 -13.46
CA VAL A 97 3.78 3.27 -12.94
C VAL A 97 2.67 2.97 -11.92
N ASP A 98 1.92 1.87 -12.12
CA ASP A 98 0.82 1.48 -11.22
C ASP A 98 1.32 1.09 -9.83
N SER A 99 2.55 0.57 -9.72
CA SER A 99 3.17 0.21 -8.45
C SER A 99 3.66 1.42 -7.65
N VAL A 100 4.02 2.50 -8.34
CA VAL A 100 4.65 3.69 -7.77
C VAL A 100 3.60 4.57 -7.09
N ASP A 101 2.55 4.98 -7.79
CA ASP A 101 1.53 5.89 -7.26
C ASP A 101 0.81 5.29 -6.04
N PHE A 102 0.58 3.98 -6.05
CA PHE A 102 0.03 3.24 -4.92
C PHE A 102 0.94 3.30 -3.69
N ALA A 103 2.24 3.10 -3.87
CA ALA A 103 3.18 3.06 -2.76
C ALA A 103 3.47 4.46 -2.18
N PHE A 104 3.40 5.52 -3.00
CA PHE A 104 3.48 6.91 -2.53
C PHE A 104 2.35 7.28 -1.56
N GLY A 105 1.15 6.75 -1.77
CA GLY A 105 0.00 7.00 -0.90
C GLY A 105 0.10 6.37 0.50
N LEU A 106 0.94 5.33 0.66
CA LEU A 106 1.01 4.54 1.90
C LEU A 106 2.11 4.96 2.88
N GLN A 107 3.10 5.77 2.46
CA GLN A 107 4.31 5.98 3.26
C GLN A 107 4.70 7.44 3.53
N LYS A 108 3.80 8.41 3.34
CA LYS A 108 4.08 9.84 3.56
C LYS A 108 4.63 10.16 4.96
N GLU A 109 4.34 9.33 5.97
CA GLU A 109 4.69 9.58 7.37
C GLU A 109 6.08 9.05 7.80
N SER A 110 6.77 8.24 6.98
CA SER A 110 8.07 7.64 7.36
C SER A 110 9.29 8.25 6.64
N TRP A 111 9.06 9.17 5.72
CA TRP A 111 10.13 9.89 5.03
C TRP A 111 10.66 11.03 5.89
N ASN A 112 11.96 11.03 6.19
CA ASN A 112 12.61 12.11 6.94
C ASN A 112 13.55 12.92 6.04
N ASP A 113 13.21 14.17 5.75
CA ASP A 113 14.03 15.06 4.91
C ASP A 113 15.44 15.30 5.47
N SER A 114 15.65 15.13 6.78
CA SER A 114 17.00 15.25 7.40
C SER A 114 17.95 14.11 7.02
N TYR A 115 17.45 13.01 6.44
CA TYR A 115 18.24 11.88 5.96
C TYR A 115 18.57 11.98 4.46
N VAL A 116 18.14 13.07 3.82
CA VAL A 116 18.37 13.32 2.40
C VAL A 116 19.71 14.03 2.20
N TYR A 117 20.57 13.42 1.40
CA TYR A 117 21.82 13.99 0.92
C TYR A 117 21.66 14.44 -0.51
N TYR A 118 22.33 15.53 -0.85
CA TYR A 118 22.23 16.17 -2.15
C TYR A 118 23.60 16.53 -2.70
N LYS A 119 23.76 16.38 -4.02
CA LYS A 119 24.93 16.85 -4.73
C LYS A 119 24.52 17.57 -6.00
N GLU A 120 25.28 18.62 -6.30
CA GLU A 120 25.24 19.32 -7.57
C GLU A 120 26.61 19.31 -8.21
N ALA A 121 26.62 19.29 -9.54
CA ALA A 121 27.84 19.41 -10.32
C ALA A 121 27.52 20.06 -11.66
N LEU A 122 28.51 20.75 -12.22
CA LEU A 122 28.40 21.33 -13.56
C LEU A 122 28.69 20.26 -14.61
N ASP A 123 27.86 20.23 -15.64
CA ASP A 123 28.10 19.44 -16.85
C ASP A 123 29.17 20.11 -17.72
N MET A 124 29.53 19.49 -18.85
CA MET A 124 30.57 20.04 -19.73
C MET A 124 30.22 21.38 -20.39
N TYR A 125 28.97 21.82 -20.29
CA TYR A 125 28.46 23.10 -20.81
C TYR A 125 28.25 24.14 -19.69
N GLY A 126 28.67 23.83 -18.45
CA GLY A 126 28.49 24.71 -17.30
C GLY A 126 27.06 24.74 -16.76
N ARG A 127 26.20 23.78 -17.12
CA ARG A 127 24.85 23.66 -16.59
C ARG A 127 24.88 22.86 -15.30
N THR A 128 24.16 23.31 -14.27
CA THR A 128 24.05 22.58 -13.01
C THR A 128 23.16 21.36 -13.18
N LEU A 129 23.68 20.20 -12.80
CA LEU A 129 22.95 18.96 -12.69
C LEU A 129 22.94 18.50 -11.24
N HIS A 130 21.92 17.74 -10.90
CA HIS A 130 21.59 17.39 -9.53
C HIS A 130 21.48 15.88 -9.36
N THR A 131 21.83 15.39 -8.17
CA THR A 131 21.61 14.00 -7.76
C THR A 131 21.29 13.96 -6.27
N ALA A 132 20.61 12.91 -5.81
CA ALA A 132 20.14 12.79 -4.44
C ALA A 132 20.35 11.37 -3.91
N ALA A 133 20.50 11.27 -2.59
CA ALA A 133 20.56 10.01 -1.86
C ALA A 133 19.78 10.12 -0.55
N TYR A 134 19.23 9.00 -0.08
CA TYR A 134 18.58 8.89 1.24
C TYR A 134 19.41 7.92 2.07
N PHE A 135 19.85 8.34 3.26
CA PHE A 135 20.61 7.50 4.16
C PHE A 135 19.83 7.23 5.43
N ASP A 136 19.25 6.03 5.51
CA ASP A 136 18.64 5.53 6.71
C ASP A 136 19.74 5.14 7.71
N ARG A 137 19.92 5.97 8.74
CA ARG A 137 20.93 5.75 9.78
C ARG A 137 20.60 4.58 10.69
N GLU A 138 19.31 4.29 10.88
CA GLU A 138 18.86 3.22 11.76
C GLU A 138 19.19 1.87 11.12
N GLU A 139 18.85 1.70 9.85
CA GLU A 139 19.13 0.46 9.12
C GLU A 139 20.53 0.43 8.46
N ASN A 140 21.22 1.57 8.50
CA ASN A 140 22.50 1.83 7.83
C ASN A 140 22.44 1.66 6.30
N ILE A 141 21.29 1.93 5.66
CA ILE A 141 21.03 1.69 4.23
C ILE A 141 21.02 3.01 3.45
N ILE A 142 21.70 3.02 2.30
CA ILE A 142 21.72 4.15 1.37
C ILE A 142 20.91 3.81 0.12
N PHE A 143 20.01 4.70 -0.25
CA PHE A 143 19.26 4.70 -1.51
C PHE A 143 19.75 5.86 -2.37
N TYR A 144 19.96 5.62 -3.66
CA TYR A 144 20.32 6.67 -4.62
C TYR A 144 19.14 6.97 -5.53
N ALA A 145 19.04 8.21 -6.01
CA ALA A 145 18.08 8.56 -7.06
C ALA A 145 18.37 7.74 -8.32
N GLU A 146 17.33 7.17 -8.92
CA GLU A 146 17.46 6.39 -10.15
C GLU A 146 16.32 6.70 -11.11
N ARG A 147 16.64 6.68 -12.42
CA ARG A 147 15.72 6.70 -13.57
C ARG A 147 14.49 7.60 -13.43
N SER A 148 14.50 8.74 -14.13
CA SER A 148 13.30 9.47 -14.54
C SER A 148 13.32 9.80 -16.03
N ASN A 149 12.18 10.27 -16.55
CA ASN A 149 12.05 10.78 -17.91
C ASN A 149 12.95 12.01 -18.20
N SER A 150 13.51 12.63 -17.16
CA SER A 150 14.34 13.84 -17.21
C SER A 150 15.78 13.57 -16.72
N SER A 151 16.21 12.31 -16.69
CA SER A 151 17.50 11.91 -16.11
C SER A 151 18.51 11.41 -17.15
N GLY A 152 19.79 11.54 -16.80
CA GLY A 152 20.91 10.93 -17.52
C GLY A 152 21.78 10.12 -16.58
N GLN A 153 22.19 8.91 -16.98
CA GLN A 153 23.11 8.07 -16.20
C GLN A 153 24.56 8.27 -16.64
N SER A 154 25.41 8.74 -15.73
CA SER A 154 26.85 8.91 -15.97
C SER A 154 27.54 7.56 -16.18
N GLN A 155 28.78 7.58 -16.65
CA GLN A 155 29.60 6.36 -16.78
C GLN A 155 29.89 5.67 -15.44
N GLN A 156 29.72 6.38 -14.33
CA GLN A 156 29.84 5.86 -12.97
C GLN A 156 28.56 5.18 -12.45
N GLY A 157 27.49 5.20 -13.25
CA GLY A 157 26.18 4.67 -12.86
C GLY A 157 25.34 5.63 -12.04
N ILE A 158 25.80 6.85 -11.76
CA ILE A 158 25.06 7.89 -11.03
C ILE A 158 24.06 8.55 -11.98
N TYR A 159 22.80 8.66 -11.54
CA TYR A 159 21.76 9.41 -12.26
C TYR A 159 21.81 10.88 -11.89
N TRP A 160 21.74 11.72 -12.92
CA TRP A 160 21.75 13.17 -12.85
C TRP A 160 20.45 13.73 -13.43
N TYR A 161 19.98 14.83 -12.85
CA TYR A 161 18.69 15.45 -13.13
C TYR A 161 18.87 16.94 -13.36
N TRP A 162 18.00 17.54 -14.19
CA TRP A 162 18.03 18.98 -14.47
C TRP A 162 17.64 19.85 -13.29
N THR A 163 16.76 19.35 -12.42
CA THR A 163 16.25 20.09 -11.26
C THR A 163 16.48 19.29 -9.99
N LYS A 164 16.58 20.02 -8.87
CA LYS A 164 16.61 19.43 -7.53
C LYS A 164 15.40 18.55 -7.26
N ASP A 165 14.22 19.02 -7.66
CA ASP A 165 12.95 18.35 -7.41
C ASP A 165 12.83 17.03 -8.17
N ASP A 166 13.34 16.97 -9.41
CA ASP A 166 13.38 15.72 -10.18
C ASP A 166 14.26 14.66 -9.51
N ALA A 167 15.44 15.07 -9.00
CA ALA A 167 16.32 14.18 -8.26
C ALA A 167 15.66 13.65 -6.98
N LEU A 168 14.97 14.52 -6.24
CA LEU A 168 14.24 14.15 -5.02
C LEU A 168 13.04 13.24 -5.30
N MET A 169 12.29 13.51 -6.36
CA MET A 169 11.16 12.68 -6.76
C MET A 169 11.63 11.29 -7.16
N ALA A 170 12.70 11.20 -7.95
CA ALA A 170 13.31 9.93 -8.31
C ALA A 170 13.83 9.16 -7.09
N LEU A 171 14.48 9.84 -6.15
CA LEU A 171 14.92 9.23 -4.89
C LEU A 171 13.74 8.69 -4.06
N LYS A 172 12.67 9.47 -3.92
CA LYS A 172 11.46 9.05 -3.20
C LYS A 172 10.85 7.80 -3.84
N ARG A 173 10.84 7.71 -5.17
CA ARG A 173 10.38 6.50 -5.89
C ARG A 173 11.22 5.29 -5.53
N VAL A 174 12.56 5.43 -5.58
CA VAL A 174 13.48 4.34 -5.24
C VAL A 174 13.28 3.86 -3.81
N TRP A 175 13.25 4.79 -2.86
CA TRP A 175 13.07 4.46 -1.45
C TRP A 175 11.73 3.74 -1.21
N THR A 176 10.63 4.28 -1.76
CA THR A 176 9.29 3.74 -1.59
C THR A 176 9.17 2.30 -2.12
N ILE A 177 9.66 2.03 -3.33
CA ILE A 177 9.64 0.67 -3.91
C ILE A 177 10.52 -0.28 -3.09
N SER A 178 11.68 0.19 -2.63
CA SER A 178 12.60 -0.60 -1.82
C SER A 178 11.99 -1.01 -0.48
N MET A 179 11.35 -0.07 0.21
CA MET A 179 10.63 -0.33 1.45
C MET A 179 9.51 -1.35 1.25
N PHE A 180 8.76 -1.20 0.15
CA PHE A 180 7.70 -2.13 -0.18
C PHE A 180 8.22 -3.56 -0.42
N LYS A 181 9.32 -3.71 -1.18
CA LYS A 181 9.97 -5.01 -1.39
C LYS A 181 10.52 -5.59 -0.11
N HIS A 182 11.19 -4.78 0.71
CA HIS A 182 11.76 -5.26 1.97
C HIS A 182 10.68 -5.80 2.91
N SER A 183 9.50 -5.16 2.94
CA SER A 183 8.34 -5.62 3.71
C SER A 183 7.77 -6.97 3.23
N ARG A 184 8.00 -7.36 1.97
CA ARG A 184 7.58 -8.66 1.43
C ARG A 184 8.58 -9.77 1.78
N PHE A 185 9.89 -9.48 1.75
CA PHE A 185 10.92 -10.48 2.05
C PHE A 185 10.97 -10.89 3.52
N THR A 186 10.66 -9.99 4.44
CA THR A 186 10.56 -10.35 5.87
C THR A 186 9.36 -11.26 6.17
N LYS A 187 8.39 -11.41 5.25
CA LYS A 187 7.20 -12.25 5.43
C LYS A 187 7.40 -13.73 5.11
N THR A 188 8.44 -14.11 4.36
CA THR A 188 8.56 -15.48 3.80
C THR A 188 9.62 -16.37 4.46
N ASN A 189 10.49 -15.84 5.32
CA ASN A 189 11.56 -16.60 5.98
C ASN A 189 11.27 -16.94 7.45
N VAL A 190 10.09 -17.48 7.75
CA VAL A 190 9.88 -18.25 8.98
C VAL A 190 10.09 -19.73 8.63
N PRO A 191 11.19 -20.38 9.05
CA PRO A 191 11.40 -21.80 8.76
C PRO A 191 10.30 -22.63 9.42
N ASN A 192 9.51 -23.31 8.59
CA ASN A 192 8.43 -24.20 8.97
C ASN A 192 9.01 -25.48 9.59
N ASN A 193 9.36 -25.41 10.88
CA ASN A 193 9.95 -26.55 11.58
C ASN A 193 8.83 -27.47 12.10
N LYS A 194 8.32 -28.37 11.23
CA LYS A 194 7.43 -29.47 11.60
C LYS A 194 8.02 -30.82 11.18
N ARG A 195 8.56 -31.51 12.20
CA ARG A 195 8.64 -32.97 12.45
C ARG A 195 9.31 -33.90 11.43
N SER A 196 10.28 -34.65 11.93
CA SER A 196 10.25 -36.13 11.92
C SER A 196 10.92 -36.67 13.19
N LEU A 197 10.25 -37.59 13.87
CA LEU A 197 10.63 -38.28 15.11
C LEU A 197 10.44 -39.77 14.81
N GLN A 198 11.53 -40.55 14.84
CA GLN A 198 11.71 -42.03 14.86
C GLN A 198 13.16 -42.27 14.37
N HIS A 199 14.10 -43.03 14.95
CA HIS A 199 14.26 -43.99 16.06
C HIS A 199 15.78 -44.01 16.43
N PRO A 200 16.23 -44.72 17.50
CA PRO A 200 17.61 -44.67 18.00
C PRO A 200 18.50 -45.76 17.41
N ASP A 201 19.79 -45.46 17.19
CA ASP A 201 20.95 -46.18 17.76
C ASP A 201 22.27 -45.83 17.06
N SER A 202 23.35 -45.91 17.84
CA SER A 202 24.76 -46.07 17.43
C SER A 202 25.62 -44.82 17.08
N MET A 203 26.40 -44.43 18.09
CA MET A 203 27.85 -44.11 18.07
C MET A 203 28.40 -42.92 17.25
N GLN A 204 28.82 -41.85 17.95
CA GLN A 204 30.23 -41.46 18.28
C GLN A 204 30.36 -39.96 18.61
N PRO A 205 31.35 -39.56 19.45
CA PRO A 205 31.42 -38.20 20.01
C PRO A 205 32.16 -37.26 19.06
N VAL A 206 31.42 -36.37 18.40
CA VAL A 206 32.03 -35.26 17.63
C VAL A 206 31.89 -33.96 18.40
N SER A 207 33.04 -33.27 18.40
CA SER A 207 33.45 -32.07 19.12
C SER A 207 32.39 -30.98 19.37
N LYS A 208 32.54 -30.39 20.57
CA LYS A 208 31.89 -29.17 21.06
C LYS A 208 32.02 -28.03 20.04
N ARG A 209 30.99 -27.84 19.22
CA ARG A 209 30.82 -26.64 18.40
C ARG A 209 30.00 -25.64 19.21
N SER A 210 30.64 -24.53 19.57
CA SER A 210 30.03 -23.39 20.26
C SER A 210 28.79 -22.92 19.50
N LYS A 211 27.60 -23.11 20.08
CA LYS A 211 26.35 -22.50 19.63
C LYS A 211 26.52 -20.98 19.75
N GLY A 212 26.71 -20.32 18.60
CA GLY A 212 26.59 -18.88 18.50
C GLY A 212 25.19 -18.46 18.93
N SER A 213 25.13 -17.43 19.76
CA SER A 213 23.92 -16.89 20.34
C SER A 213 22.92 -16.46 19.26
N GLN A 214 21.91 -17.29 19.02
CA GLN A 214 20.60 -16.79 18.62
C GLN A 214 20.16 -15.85 19.74
N LEU A 215 20.21 -14.54 19.51
CA LEU A 215 19.55 -13.59 20.41
C LEU A 215 18.08 -13.96 20.41
N ASP A 216 17.65 -14.36 21.59
CA ASP A 216 16.44 -15.09 21.86
C ASP A 216 15.24 -14.14 21.82
N ASP A 217 14.59 -14.02 20.66
CA ASP A 217 13.33 -13.28 20.50
C ASP A 217 12.24 -13.76 21.49
N SER A 218 12.39 -14.96 22.09
CA SER A 218 11.47 -15.48 23.10
C SER A 218 11.49 -14.72 24.42
N ARG A 219 12.57 -13.96 24.73
CA ARG A 219 12.66 -13.21 26.00
C ARG A 219 11.57 -12.14 26.11
N TRP A 220 11.20 -11.51 25.00
CA TRP A 220 10.19 -10.44 25.00
C TRP A 220 8.75 -10.97 25.02
N GLU A 221 8.50 -12.21 24.57
CA GLU A 221 7.15 -12.79 24.56
C GLU A 221 6.59 -13.02 25.98
N ALA A 222 7.48 -13.26 26.95
CA ALA A 222 7.12 -13.44 28.36
C ALA A 222 6.78 -12.12 29.09
N GLU A 223 7.16 -10.97 28.53
CA GLU A 223 7.01 -9.66 29.18
C GLU A 223 5.80 -8.85 28.71
N LEU A 224 5.09 -9.32 27.66
CA LEU A 224 3.94 -8.61 27.13
C LEU A 224 2.68 -8.83 27.98
N PRO A 225 1.85 -7.80 28.18
CA PRO A 225 0.69 -7.90 29.03
C PRO A 225 -0.36 -8.83 28.39
N THR A 226 -1.01 -9.62 29.24
CA THR A 226 -2.12 -10.50 28.83
C THR A 226 -3.46 -9.85 29.12
N LEU A 227 -4.43 -10.04 28.24
CA LEU A 227 -5.82 -9.65 28.48
C LEU A 227 -6.49 -10.67 29.42
N PRO A 228 -7.35 -10.23 30.36
CA PRO A 228 -8.14 -11.15 31.19
C PRO A 228 -9.04 -12.08 30.36
N ASN A 229 -9.49 -11.62 29.19
CA ASN A 229 -10.28 -12.39 28.24
C ASN A 229 -9.75 -12.15 26.82
N VAL A 230 -9.37 -13.21 26.10
CA VAL A 230 -8.89 -13.11 24.71
C VAL A 230 -9.98 -12.58 23.77
N ASN A 231 -11.25 -12.93 24.03
CA ASN A 231 -12.42 -12.41 23.33
C ASN A 231 -13.03 -11.23 24.10
N TRP A 232 -12.19 -10.24 24.40
CA TRP A 232 -12.56 -9.13 25.29
C TRP A 232 -13.73 -8.26 24.80
N LEU A 233 -14.12 -8.37 23.53
CA LEU A 233 -15.10 -7.46 22.93
C LEU A 233 -16.56 -7.90 23.09
N ASP A 234 -16.89 -9.19 22.96
CA ASP A 234 -18.30 -9.64 23.02
C ASP A 234 -18.66 -10.40 24.31
N GLY A 235 -17.68 -10.63 25.19
CA GLY A 235 -17.87 -11.34 26.45
C GLY A 235 -18.26 -12.81 26.32
N LYS A 236 -18.33 -13.36 25.09
CA LYS A 236 -18.59 -14.79 24.89
C LYS A 236 -17.29 -15.57 25.12
N SER A 237 -17.42 -16.71 25.80
CA SER A 237 -16.25 -17.46 26.27
C SER A 237 -15.51 -18.23 25.18
N LYS A 238 -16.11 -18.47 24.01
CA LYS A 238 -15.52 -19.35 22.98
C LYS A 238 -15.68 -18.80 21.55
N LYS A 239 -14.58 -18.86 20.78
CA LYS A 239 -14.58 -18.61 19.32
C LYS A 239 -15.31 -19.75 18.61
N CYS A 240 -16.13 -19.40 17.62
CA CYS A 240 -16.84 -20.37 16.79
C CYS A 240 -15.88 -21.07 15.82
N ILE A 241 -15.61 -22.35 16.06
CA ILE A 241 -14.72 -23.17 15.21
C ILE A 241 -15.25 -23.41 13.78
N TRP A 242 -16.56 -23.20 13.56
CA TRP A 242 -17.20 -23.39 12.25
C TRP A 242 -17.20 -22.11 11.43
N PHE A 243 -17.04 -20.95 12.05
CA PHE A 243 -17.11 -19.67 11.35
C PHE A 243 -16.01 -19.51 10.30
N GLU A 244 -14.82 -20.03 10.54
CA GLU A 244 -13.69 -19.91 9.60
C GLU A 244 -13.66 -20.99 8.53
N LYS A 245 -14.51 -22.02 8.62
CA LYS A 245 -14.59 -23.04 7.58
C LYS A 245 -15.24 -22.48 6.31
N PRO A 246 -14.96 -23.03 5.12
CA PRO A 246 -15.55 -22.59 3.86
C PRO A 246 -17.08 -22.51 3.88
N GLU A 247 -17.73 -23.44 4.59
CA GLU A 247 -19.19 -23.51 4.74
C GLU A 247 -19.75 -22.47 5.72
N GLY A 248 -18.88 -21.86 6.54
CA GLY A 248 -19.25 -20.92 7.58
C GLY A 248 -20.04 -21.56 8.74
N CYS A 249 -20.47 -20.71 9.67
CA CYS A 249 -21.29 -21.16 10.79
C CYS A 249 -22.77 -21.29 10.38
N LYS A 250 -23.34 -22.50 10.47
CA LYS A 250 -24.76 -22.75 10.18
C LYS A 250 -25.75 -21.98 11.07
N TYR A 251 -25.31 -21.50 12.24
CA TYR A 251 -26.15 -20.74 13.17
C TYR A 251 -26.17 -19.24 12.87
N GLY A 252 -25.26 -18.75 12.01
CA GLY A 252 -25.14 -17.33 11.67
C GLY A 252 -25.19 -16.43 12.90
N LYS A 253 -26.04 -15.42 12.89
CA LYS A 253 -26.23 -14.45 13.98
C LYS A 253 -26.72 -15.08 15.29
N LYS A 254 -27.35 -16.25 15.24
CA LYS A 254 -27.84 -16.99 16.42
C LYS A 254 -26.76 -17.86 17.06
N CYS A 255 -25.51 -17.80 16.57
CA CYS A 255 -24.43 -18.57 17.17
C CYS A 255 -24.14 -18.09 18.61
N ILE A 256 -24.12 -19.04 19.56
CA ILE A 256 -23.75 -18.78 20.95
C ILE A 256 -22.26 -18.46 21.12
N ASN A 257 -21.44 -18.79 20.12
CA ASN A 257 -20.00 -18.53 20.10
C ASN A 257 -19.69 -17.26 19.30
N THR A 258 -18.50 -16.69 19.51
CA THR A 258 -18.02 -15.50 18.80
C THR A 258 -17.58 -15.83 17.38
N HIS A 259 -18.03 -15.05 16.41
CA HIS A 259 -17.49 -15.10 15.05
C HIS A 259 -16.29 -14.15 14.96
N VAL A 260 -15.08 -14.70 15.08
CA VAL A 260 -13.84 -13.93 14.89
C VAL A 260 -13.30 -14.22 13.51
N VAL A 261 -13.06 -13.18 12.71
CA VAL A 261 -12.41 -13.29 11.41
C VAL A 261 -10.90 -13.25 11.62
N SER A 262 -10.19 -14.27 11.12
CA SER A 262 -8.73 -14.19 10.92
C SER A 262 -8.47 -13.66 9.51
N PRO A 263 -8.07 -12.38 9.35
CA PRO A 263 -7.73 -11.85 8.04
C PRO A 263 -6.63 -12.65 7.35
N ASP A 264 -6.84 -12.98 6.09
CA ASP A 264 -5.80 -13.50 5.23
C ASP A 264 -5.09 -12.33 4.55
N PHE A 265 -3.90 -11.98 5.05
CA PHE A 265 -3.09 -10.88 4.55
C PHE A 265 -2.39 -11.17 3.21
N SER A 266 -2.70 -12.29 2.55
CA SER A 266 -2.21 -12.58 1.19
C SER A 266 -2.91 -11.74 0.11
N VAL A 267 -4.04 -11.10 0.43
CA VAL A 267 -4.82 -10.31 -0.53
C VAL A 267 -4.27 -8.89 -0.67
N SER A 268 -3.99 -8.46 -1.92
CA SER A 268 -3.49 -7.11 -2.22
C SER A 268 -4.56 -6.05 -1.94
N PRO A 269 -4.26 -4.96 -1.20
CA PRO A 269 -5.23 -3.95 -0.82
C PRO A 269 -5.49 -2.91 -1.93
N ASN A 270 -5.99 -3.35 -3.09
CA ASN A 270 -6.49 -2.47 -4.16
C ASN A 270 -7.97 -2.09 -3.93
N ILE A 271 -8.26 -1.46 -2.79
CA ILE A 271 -9.61 -0.93 -2.47
C ILE A 271 -9.55 0.60 -2.54
N ARG A 272 -10.54 1.22 -3.20
CA ARG A 272 -10.61 2.69 -3.31
C ARG A 272 -10.91 3.33 -1.94
N GLN A 273 -10.39 4.53 -1.69
CA GLN A 273 -10.61 5.25 -0.41
C GLN A 273 -12.10 5.44 -0.06
N GLU A 274 -12.96 5.60 -1.06
CA GLU A 274 -14.41 5.74 -0.87
C GLU A 274 -15.06 4.45 -0.32
N GLU A 275 -14.61 3.28 -0.79
CA GLU A 275 -15.05 1.98 -0.27
C GLU A 275 -14.50 1.73 1.15
N ARG A 276 -13.30 2.27 1.43
CA ARG A 276 -12.70 2.23 2.76
C ARG A 276 -13.56 2.92 3.81
N GLU A 277 -14.09 4.11 3.48
CA GLU A 277 -14.93 4.90 4.39
C GLU A 277 -16.32 4.29 4.60
N GLN A 278 -16.88 3.62 3.59
CA GLN A 278 -18.20 2.97 3.70
C GLN A 278 -18.19 1.71 4.60
N ILE A 279 -17.09 0.96 4.61
CA ILE A 279 -16.96 -0.27 5.40
C ILE A 279 -16.63 0.04 6.86
N PHE A 280 -16.00 1.18 7.13
CA PHE A 280 -15.28 1.44 8.37
C PHE A 280 -15.89 2.59 9.17
N ASP A 281 -17.07 2.35 9.76
CA ASP A 281 -17.68 3.30 10.69
C ASP A 281 -16.95 3.26 12.04
N LYS A 282 -16.30 4.38 12.39
CA LYS A 282 -15.46 4.52 13.59
C LYS A 282 -16.20 4.19 14.88
N LYS A 283 -17.54 4.28 14.93
CA LYS A 283 -18.32 3.95 16.13
C LYS A 283 -18.29 2.47 16.52
N TYR A 284 -17.86 1.60 15.60
CA TYR A 284 -17.71 0.16 15.83
C TYR A 284 -16.28 -0.27 16.15
N ILE A 285 -15.37 0.70 16.27
CA ILE A 285 -13.98 0.46 16.67
C ILE A 285 -13.91 0.52 18.19
N HIS A 286 -13.33 -0.52 18.76
CA HIS A 286 -13.03 -0.61 20.17
C HIS A 286 -11.53 -0.74 20.36
N THR A 287 -11.00 -0.09 21.38
CA THR A 287 -9.57 -0.14 21.73
C THR A 287 -9.40 -0.53 23.19
N LYS A 288 -8.35 -1.28 23.49
CA LYS A 288 -7.95 -1.63 24.86
C LYS A 288 -6.51 -1.19 25.09
N GLU A 289 -6.29 -0.56 26.24
CA GLU A 289 -4.98 -0.22 26.77
C GLU A 289 -4.57 -1.26 27.82
N LEU A 290 -3.30 -1.63 27.81
CA LEU A 290 -2.66 -2.59 28.69
C LEU A 290 -1.34 -1.99 29.17
N VAL A 291 -0.95 -2.32 30.39
CA VAL A 291 0.34 -1.89 30.95
C VAL A 291 1.14 -3.14 31.26
N ASP A 292 2.38 -3.19 30.79
CA ASP A 292 3.28 -4.31 31.06
C ASP A 292 4.00 -4.18 32.41
N LEU A 293 4.81 -5.18 32.77
CA LEU A 293 5.55 -5.19 34.04
C LEU A 293 6.57 -4.04 34.18
N ALA A 294 6.98 -3.44 33.06
CA ALA A 294 7.89 -2.30 33.02
C ALA A 294 7.16 -0.95 33.02
N GLY A 295 5.82 -0.95 33.13
CA GLY A 295 5.01 0.27 33.08
C GLY A 295 4.80 0.83 31.67
N ARG A 296 5.19 0.10 30.62
CA ARG A 296 4.97 0.52 29.23
C ARG A 296 3.53 0.26 28.84
N ARG A 297 2.94 1.21 28.10
CA ARG A 297 1.56 1.12 27.60
C ARG A 297 1.55 0.41 26.25
N TRP A 298 0.56 -0.45 26.08
CA TRP A 298 0.31 -1.24 24.90
C TRP A 298 -1.16 -1.14 24.52
N TYR A 299 -1.44 -1.10 23.23
CA TYR A 299 -2.78 -0.95 22.70
C TYR A 299 -3.14 -2.15 21.83
N THR A 300 -4.42 -2.53 21.81
CA THR A 300 -5.00 -3.40 20.78
C THR A 300 -6.32 -2.79 20.32
N ALA A 301 -6.72 -3.08 19.09
CA ALA A 301 -8.00 -2.63 18.55
C ALA A 301 -8.82 -3.80 18.01
N ALA A 302 -10.13 -3.62 17.95
CA ALA A 302 -11.07 -4.56 17.37
C ALA A 302 -12.24 -3.82 16.72
N PHE A 303 -12.76 -4.36 15.62
CA PHE A 303 -13.92 -3.86 14.92
C PHE A 303 -15.06 -4.86 15.08
N TYR A 304 -16.24 -4.38 15.51
CA TYR A 304 -17.43 -5.21 15.63
C TYR A 304 -18.49 -4.85 14.60
N ASN A 305 -18.69 -5.72 13.62
CA ASN A 305 -19.76 -5.54 12.66
C ASN A 305 -21.09 -6.02 13.26
N ILE A 306 -21.95 -5.08 13.67
CA ILE A 306 -23.25 -5.40 14.26
C ILE A 306 -24.18 -6.09 13.26
N SER A 307 -24.19 -5.66 12.00
CA SER A 307 -25.12 -6.21 11.00
C SER A 307 -24.83 -7.67 10.70
N GLU A 308 -23.57 -8.09 10.73
CA GLU A 308 -23.14 -9.45 10.40
C GLU A 308 -22.70 -10.27 11.63
N HIS A 309 -22.67 -9.66 12.82
CA HIS A 309 -22.25 -10.25 14.09
C HIS A 309 -20.88 -10.94 14.02
N PHE A 310 -19.86 -10.25 13.50
CA PHE A 310 -18.47 -10.73 13.56
C PHE A 310 -17.53 -9.68 14.11
N ILE A 311 -16.39 -10.15 14.62
CA ILE A 311 -15.31 -9.35 15.18
C ILE A 311 -14.07 -9.54 14.33
N VAL A 312 -13.38 -8.44 14.05
CA VAL A 312 -12.03 -8.44 13.48
C VAL A 312 -11.10 -7.82 14.51
N TYR A 313 -10.03 -8.50 14.88
CA TYR A 313 -9.00 -7.93 15.74
C TYR A 313 -7.89 -7.31 14.90
N ALA A 314 -7.26 -6.27 15.42
CA ALA A 314 -6.01 -5.76 14.88
C ALA A 314 -5.00 -6.90 14.83
N GLN A 315 -4.33 -7.04 13.68
CA GLN A 315 -3.33 -8.08 13.47
C GLN A 315 -2.19 -7.52 12.63
N ARG A 316 -0.95 -7.87 13.01
CA ARG A 316 0.28 -7.46 12.33
C ARG A 316 0.50 -5.94 12.31
N GLY A 317 1.60 -5.49 11.70
CA GLY A 317 2.01 -4.08 11.68
C GLY A 317 3.48 -3.95 12.07
N TYR A 318 4.12 -2.86 11.65
CA TYR A 318 5.58 -2.68 11.78
C TYR A 318 6.05 -2.76 13.23
N SER A 319 5.37 -2.06 14.13
CA SER A 319 5.72 -1.99 15.55
C SER A 319 4.95 -2.99 16.42
N SER A 320 4.18 -3.89 15.82
CA SER A 320 3.31 -4.80 16.56
C SER A 320 4.11 -5.93 17.23
N ARG A 321 3.69 -6.33 18.43
CA ARG A 321 4.21 -7.51 19.11
C ARG A 321 3.08 -8.46 19.47
N ARG A 322 3.32 -9.76 19.38
CA ARG A 322 2.32 -10.78 19.69
C ARG A 322 2.58 -11.33 21.09
N ASN A 323 1.59 -11.25 21.99
CA ASN A 323 1.71 -11.83 23.32
C ASN A 323 1.46 -13.35 23.32
N SER A 324 1.62 -13.99 24.48
CA SER A 324 1.41 -15.44 24.66
C SER A 324 -0.02 -15.93 24.37
N GLN A 325 -1.01 -15.03 24.41
CA GLN A 325 -2.41 -15.32 24.04
C GLN A 325 -2.66 -15.18 22.52
N GLY A 326 -1.64 -14.79 21.77
CA GLY A 326 -1.70 -14.58 20.34
C GLY A 326 -2.31 -13.25 19.91
N ILE A 327 -2.51 -12.30 20.82
CA ILE A 327 -3.04 -10.96 20.56
C ILE A 327 -1.89 -10.04 20.12
N TYR A 328 -2.14 -9.21 19.10
CA TYR A 328 -1.19 -8.19 18.66
C TYR A 328 -1.36 -6.92 19.49
N LEU A 329 -0.25 -6.43 20.01
CA LEU A 329 -0.12 -5.24 20.83
C LEU A 329 0.73 -4.21 20.13
N TYR A 330 0.35 -2.94 20.25
CA TYR A 330 0.94 -1.80 19.55
C TYR A 330 1.39 -0.74 20.55
N PRO A 331 2.49 -0.01 20.31
CA PRO A 331 2.98 1.04 21.20
C PRO A 331 2.07 2.28 21.24
N SER A 332 1.22 2.52 20.24
CA SER A 332 0.24 3.61 20.22
C SER A 332 -1.16 3.15 19.83
N ARG A 333 -2.15 3.96 20.20
CA ARG A 333 -3.56 3.69 19.86
C ARG A 333 -3.80 3.80 18.37
N GLU A 334 -3.16 4.78 17.73
CA GLU A 334 -3.27 5.09 16.31
C GLU A 334 -2.77 3.92 15.47
N GLU A 335 -1.60 3.35 15.81
CA GLU A 335 -1.06 2.17 15.11
C GLU A 335 -1.99 0.95 15.25
N ALA A 336 -2.59 0.74 16.42
CA ALA A 336 -3.55 -0.34 16.63
C ALA A 336 -4.78 -0.18 15.72
N ILE A 337 -5.28 1.06 15.55
CA ILE A 337 -6.41 1.36 14.66
C ILE A 337 -6.03 1.18 13.19
N THR A 338 -4.87 1.69 12.77
CA THR A 338 -4.38 1.50 11.39
C THR A 338 -4.20 0.02 11.05
N ALA A 339 -3.67 -0.78 11.99
CA ALA A 339 -3.57 -2.22 11.79
C ALA A 339 -4.95 -2.92 11.73
N LEU A 340 -5.91 -2.44 12.52
CA LEU A 340 -7.30 -2.92 12.46
C LEU A 340 -7.97 -2.58 11.13
N GLU A 341 -7.77 -1.37 10.61
CA GLU A 341 -8.26 -0.96 9.29
C GLU A 341 -7.80 -1.94 8.22
N MET A 342 -6.49 -2.21 8.17
CA MET A 342 -5.91 -3.17 7.25
C MET A 342 -6.47 -4.59 7.43
N ALA A 343 -6.69 -5.03 8.67
CA ALA A 343 -7.29 -6.32 8.98
C ALA A 343 -8.75 -6.42 8.50
N VAL A 344 -9.56 -5.39 8.71
CA VAL A 344 -10.95 -5.36 8.24
C VAL A 344 -11.01 -5.34 6.72
N TYR A 345 -10.12 -4.61 6.05
CA TYR A 345 -10.05 -4.60 4.58
C TYR A 345 -9.65 -5.97 4.01
N ALA A 346 -8.62 -6.61 4.57
CA ALA A 346 -8.26 -7.98 4.18
C ALA A 346 -9.42 -8.97 4.40
N SER A 347 -10.20 -8.76 5.48
CA SER A 347 -11.36 -9.60 5.82
C SER A 347 -12.56 -9.37 4.89
N ALA A 348 -12.77 -8.14 4.39
CA ALA A 348 -13.91 -7.80 3.55
C ALA A 348 -13.96 -8.66 2.28
N HIS A 349 -12.82 -8.93 1.65
CA HIS A 349 -12.75 -9.82 0.49
C HIS A 349 -13.17 -11.26 0.80
N VAL A 350 -12.73 -11.79 1.95
CA VAL A 350 -13.08 -13.14 2.39
C VAL A 350 -14.59 -13.25 2.67
N LEU A 351 -15.16 -12.24 3.31
CA LEU A 351 -16.58 -12.21 3.66
C LEU A 351 -17.48 -12.04 2.42
N VAL A 352 -17.11 -11.18 1.47
CA VAL A 352 -17.82 -11.02 0.19
C VAL A 352 -17.75 -12.30 -0.63
N GLY A 353 -16.62 -13.03 -0.62
CA GLY A 353 -16.50 -14.34 -1.25
C GLY A 353 -17.44 -15.40 -0.63
N ARG A 354 -17.59 -15.41 0.70
CA ARG A 354 -18.45 -16.38 1.40
C ARG A 354 -19.94 -16.18 1.16
N GLN A 355 -20.40 -14.93 1.06
CA GLN A 355 -21.79 -14.65 0.66
C GLN A 355 -22.12 -15.21 -0.74
N ARG A 356 -21.10 -15.47 -1.58
CA ARG A 356 -21.27 -16.04 -2.92
C ARG A 356 -21.18 -17.57 -2.97
N LEU A 357 -20.46 -18.20 -2.03
CA LEU A 357 -20.19 -19.66 -2.03
C LEU A 357 -21.07 -20.48 -1.09
N ALA A 358 -21.73 -19.87 -0.11
CA ALA A 358 -22.72 -20.60 0.67
C ALA A 358 -23.81 -21.13 -0.28
N PRO A 359 -24.00 -22.46 -0.41
CA PRO A 359 -25.12 -22.99 -1.16
C PRO A 359 -26.34 -22.40 -0.49
N THR A 360 -27.08 -21.61 -1.25
CA THR A 360 -28.25 -20.97 -0.73
C THR A 360 -29.19 -22.07 -0.27
N GLN A 361 -29.21 -22.36 1.04
CA GLN A 361 -30.41 -22.76 1.74
C GLN A 361 -31.34 -21.54 1.73
N GLN A 362 -31.69 -21.14 0.51
CA GLN A 362 -32.87 -20.38 0.20
C GLN A 362 -34.00 -21.32 0.60
N SER A 363 -34.43 -21.20 1.86
CA SER A 363 -35.85 -21.29 2.15
C SER A 363 -36.56 -20.55 1.01
N HIS A 364 -37.38 -21.27 0.27
CA HIS A 364 -38.18 -20.74 -0.82
C HIS A 364 -39.03 -19.55 -0.35
N THR A 365 -38.47 -18.35 -0.37
CA THR A 365 -39.22 -17.12 -0.48
C THR A 365 -38.92 -16.56 -1.85
N LYS A 366 -39.68 -17.05 -2.84
CA LYS A 366 -39.72 -16.64 -4.27
C LYS A 366 -40.07 -15.16 -4.50
N LYS A 367 -39.81 -14.26 -3.55
CA LYS A 367 -40.19 -12.84 -3.62
C LYS A 367 -38.93 -11.97 -3.63
N SER A 368 -38.30 -11.76 -4.79
CA SER A 368 -37.61 -10.49 -5.15
C SER A 368 -36.88 -10.54 -6.51
N VAL A 369 -36.39 -11.70 -6.95
CA VAL A 369 -35.58 -11.78 -8.21
C VAL A 369 -36.40 -11.50 -9.49
N THR A 370 -37.73 -11.64 -9.43
CA THR A 370 -38.63 -11.37 -10.56
C THR A 370 -38.84 -9.88 -10.87
N GLY A 371 -38.52 -8.97 -9.94
CA GLY A 371 -38.71 -7.53 -10.14
C GLY A 371 -37.70 -6.94 -11.14
N ASN A 372 -36.41 -7.21 -10.92
CA ASN A 372 -35.32 -6.68 -11.73
C ASN A 372 -35.37 -7.14 -13.20
N THR A 373 -35.80 -8.38 -13.42
CA THR A 373 -35.95 -8.94 -14.78
C THR A 373 -37.05 -8.25 -15.59
N LYS A 374 -38.14 -7.77 -14.96
CA LYS A 374 -39.21 -7.05 -15.67
C LYS A 374 -38.78 -5.67 -16.13
N LEU A 375 -38.15 -4.88 -15.24
CA LEU A 375 -37.66 -3.55 -15.60
C LEU A 375 -36.59 -3.65 -16.69
N PHE A 376 -35.63 -4.56 -16.55
CA PHE A 376 -34.61 -4.78 -17.55
C PHE A 376 -35.20 -5.10 -18.93
N ARG A 377 -36.15 -6.04 -19.02
CA ARG A 377 -36.83 -6.36 -20.30
C ARG A 377 -37.54 -5.15 -20.93
N LYS A 378 -38.14 -4.27 -20.11
CA LYS A 378 -38.75 -3.03 -20.62
C LYS A 378 -37.69 -2.05 -21.14
N VAL A 379 -36.59 -1.88 -20.39
CA VAL A 379 -35.51 -0.94 -20.74
C VAL A 379 -34.74 -1.41 -21.97
N VAL A 380 -34.45 -2.72 -22.10
CA VAL A 380 -33.83 -3.30 -23.31
C VAL A 380 -34.62 -2.92 -24.56
N ASN A 381 -35.94 -2.98 -24.50
CA ASN A 381 -36.80 -2.69 -25.65
C ASN A 381 -37.12 -1.20 -25.84
N ALA A 382 -36.74 -0.32 -24.91
CA ALA A 382 -37.04 1.11 -24.97
C ALA A 382 -36.02 1.90 -25.78
N ASN A 383 -36.42 3.09 -26.26
CA ASN A 383 -35.49 4.10 -26.72
C ASN A 383 -34.93 4.87 -25.52
N LEU A 384 -33.68 4.58 -25.14
CA LEU A 384 -33.06 5.12 -23.93
C LEU A 384 -32.96 6.66 -23.94
N SER A 385 -32.81 7.27 -25.12
CA SER A 385 -32.80 8.74 -25.25
C SER A 385 -34.15 9.34 -24.87
N ASN A 386 -35.26 8.74 -25.33
CA ASN A 386 -36.61 9.18 -24.96
C ASN A 386 -36.90 8.98 -23.47
N VAL A 387 -36.39 7.90 -22.87
CA VAL A 387 -36.52 7.69 -21.43
C VAL A 387 -35.73 8.76 -20.67
N PHE A 388 -34.51 9.08 -21.12
CA PHE A 388 -33.67 10.12 -20.51
C PHE A 388 -34.31 11.51 -20.58
N ILE A 389 -34.82 11.92 -21.75
CA ILE A 389 -35.50 13.22 -21.95
C ILE A 389 -36.73 13.36 -21.04
N LYS A 390 -37.45 12.26 -20.75
CA LYS A 390 -38.59 12.28 -19.82
C LYS A 390 -38.18 12.51 -18.37
N ILE A 391 -36.97 12.10 -17.99
CA ILE A 391 -36.42 12.34 -16.65
C ILE A 391 -35.84 13.76 -16.56
N PHE A 392 -35.17 14.20 -17.62
CA PHE A 392 -34.52 15.52 -17.70
C PHE A 392 -35.01 16.30 -18.93
N PRO A 393 -36.19 16.96 -18.85
CA PRO A 393 -36.72 17.76 -19.95
C PRO A 393 -35.72 18.80 -20.44
N GLY A 394 -35.55 18.90 -21.76
CA GLY A 394 -34.60 19.82 -22.40
C GLY A 394 -33.16 19.31 -22.49
N GLN A 395 -32.84 18.13 -21.96
CA GLN A 395 -31.52 17.52 -22.09
C GLN A 395 -31.54 16.31 -23.03
N HIS A 396 -30.67 16.32 -24.03
CA HIS A 396 -30.49 15.18 -24.93
C HIS A 396 -29.43 14.22 -24.40
N LEU A 397 -29.61 12.92 -24.67
CA LEU A 397 -28.62 11.90 -24.34
C LEU A 397 -27.57 11.81 -25.47
N PRO A 398 -26.35 12.34 -25.31
CA PRO A 398 -25.34 12.30 -26.37
C PRO A 398 -24.81 10.87 -26.54
N LYS A 399 -24.32 10.54 -27.74
CA LYS A 399 -23.68 9.23 -27.99
C LYS A 399 -22.46 8.99 -27.10
N THR A 400 -21.76 10.06 -26.71
CA THR A 400 -20.61 10.06 -25.81
C THR A 400 -20.95 9.71 -24.36
N ALA A 401 -22.24 9.63 -23.99
CA ALA A 401 -22.67 9.14 -22.68
C ALA A 401 -22.42 7.63 -22.50
N TRP A 402 -21.99 6.92 -23.55
CA TRP A 402 -21.78 5.48 -23.53
C TRP A 402 -20.32 5.14 -23.82
N HIS A 403 -19.72 4.36 -22.93
CA HIS A 403 -18.46 3.67 -23.19
C HIS A 403 -18.74 2.17 -23.25
N THR A 404 -18.63 1.57 -24.43
CA THR A 404 -18.85 0.14 -24.64
C THR A 404 -17.53 -0.57 -24.93
N SER A 405 -17.43 -1.81 -24.50
CA SER A 405 -16.31 -2.68 -24.81
C SER A 405 -16.83 -4.04 -25.26
N CYS A 406 -16.14 -4.65 -26.22
CA CYS A 406 -16.44 -5.97 -26.75
C CYS A 406 -15.29 -6.90 -26.37
N SER A 407 -15.62 -8.09 -25.90
CA SER A 407 -14.67 -9.18 -25.67
C SER A 407 -14.38 -9.93 -26.97
N ASP A 408 -13.33 -10.76 -26.96
CA ASP A 408 -12.99 -11.64 -28.07
C ASP A 408 -14.09 -12.67 -28.37
N GLU A 409 -14.93 -13.01 -27.38
CA GLU A 409 -16.10 -13.89 -27.53
C GLU A 409 -17.33 -13.17 -28.11
N GLY A 410 -17.20 -11.89 -28.51
CA GLY A 410 -18.32 -11.09 -29.03
C GLY A 410 -19.34 -10.67 -27.95
N LEU A 411 -18.97 -10.74 -26.67
CA LEU A 411 -19.81 -10.22 -25.58
C LEU A 411 -19.52 -8.75 -25.32
N TYR A 412 -20.55 -8.00 -24.94
CA TYR A 412 -20.50 -6.56 -24.71
C TYR A 412 -20.63 -6.20 -23.24
N THR A 413 -19.93 -5.15 -22.81
CA THR A 413 -20.16 -4.45 -21.54
C THR A 413 -20.32 -2.96 -21.81
N ALA A 414 -21.01 -2.25 -20.93
CA ALA A 414 -21.28 -0.82 -21.09
C ALA A 414 -21.16 -0.05 -19.78
N ASN A 415 -20.57 1.13 -19.87
CA ASN A 415 -20.61 2.17 -18.84
C ASN A 415 -21.45 3.34 -19.35
N PHE A 416 -22.39 3.79 -18.53
CA PHE A 416 -23.22 4.96 -18.79
C PHE A 416 -22.70 6.16 -17.97
N HIS A 417 -22.21 7.17 -18.66
CA HIS A 417 -21.77 8.44 -18.08
C HIS A 417 -22.94 9.41 -18.15
N SER A 418 -23.56 9.72 -17.01
CA SER A 418 -24.74 10.56 -16.99
C SER A 418 -24.40 11.99 -17.48
N PRO A 419 -25.03 12.50 -18.53
CA PRO A 419 -24.84 13.87 -18.98
C PRO A 419 -25.69 14.85 -18.16
N ALA A 420 -26.54 14.35 -17.25
CA ALA A 420 -27.43 15.20 -16.47
C ALA A 420 -26.62 16.13 -15.55
N ILE A 421 -26.98 17.41 -15.53
CA ILE A 421 -26.30 18.43 -14.71
C ILE A 421 -26.25 18.01 -13.23
N GLN A 422 -27.32 17.41 -12.73
CA GLN A 422 -27.44 16.93 -11.34
C GLN A 422 -26.59 15.69 -11.03
N GLU A 423 -26.09 14.99 -12.06
CA GLU A 423 -25.36 13.73 -11.96
C GLU A 423 -24.04 13.79 -12.74
N LYS A 424 -23.51 15.00 -12.97
CA LYS A 424 -22.33 15.21 -13.82
C LYS A 424 -21.14 14.44 -13.24
N GLY A 425 -20.61 13.51 -14.03
CA GLY A 425 -19.48 12.66 -13.64
C GLY A 425 -19.86 11.31 -13.04
N ALA A 426 -21.15 11.03 -12.78
CA ALA A 426 -21.59 9.73 -12.32
C ALA A 426 -21.46 8.68 -13.44
N ILE A 427 -20.88 7.53 -13.10
CA ILE A 427 -20.67 6.40 -14.02
C ILE A 427 -21.46 5.19 -13.51
N TYR A 428 -22.35 4.68 -14.35
CA TYR A 428 -23.19 3.53 -14.05
C TYR A 428 -22.74 2.33 -14.89
N ARG A 429 -22.35 1.25 -14.23
CA ARG A 429 -21.86 0.03 -14.88
C ARG A 429 -22.99 -0.98 -15.09
N SER A 430 -22.85 -1.86 -16.07
CA SER A 430 -23.75 -3.01 -16.22
C SER A 430 -23.77 -3.92 -14.98
N SER A 431 -24.81 -4.74 -14.82
CA SER A 431 -25.14 -5.46 -13.57
C SER A 431 -25.69 -6.87 -13.82
N GLU A 432 -26.17 -7.59 -12.81
CA GLU A 432 -26.64 -8.97 -12.92
C GLU A 432 -27.89 -9.20 -13.81
N ASN A 433 -28.44 -8.16 -14.45
CA ASN A 433 -29.66 -8.21 -15.24
C ASN A 433 -29.50 -8.95 -16.58
N GLY A 434 -29.25 -10.26 -16.57
CA GLY A 434 -29.15 -11.09 -17.78
C GLY A 434 -27.75 -11.16 -18.41
N GLY A 435 -26.73 -10.62 -17.75
CA GLY A 435 -25.33 -10.75 -18.16
C GLY A 435 -24.61 -11.93 -17.51
N LYS A 436 -23.47 -12.33 -18.09
CA LYS A 436 -22.48 -13.25 -17.52
C LYS A 436 -21.39 -12.44 -16.81
N TYR A 437 -21.02 -12.79 -15.58
CA TYR A 437 -19.97 -12.08 -14.85
C TYR A 437 -18.60 -12.69 -15.12
N GLU A 438 -17.65 -11.89 -15.60
CA GLU A 438 -16.30 -12.35 -15.97
C GLU A 438 -15.29 -11.21 -15.89
N ASN A 439 -14.11 -11.47 -15.31
CA ASN A 439 -13.02 -10.49 -15.13
C ASN A 439 -13.45 -9.16 -14.48
N GLY A 440 -14.35 -9.23 -13.49
CA GLY A 440 -14.81 -8.06 -12.76
C GLY A 440 -15.96 -7.28 -13.44
N LEU A 441 -16.42 -7.70 -14.62
CA LEU A 441 -17.41 -7.01 -15.43
C LEU A 441 -18.61 -7.91 -15.77
N TRP A 442 -19.76 -7.29 -16.06
CA TRP A 442 -20.95 -7.98 -16.57
C TRP A 442 -20.99 -7.89 -18.09
N TRP A 443 -21.05 -9.04 -18.76
CA TRP A 443 -20.98 -9.20 -20.20
C TRP A 443 -22.32 -9.70 -20.77
N TYR A 444 -22.72 -9.19 -21.93
CA TYR A 444 -24.00 -9.47 -22.58
C TYR A 444 -23.81 -9.90 -24.01
N ARG A 445 -24.79 -10.62 -24.56
CA ARG A 445 -24.75 -11.10 -25.96
C ARG A 445 -24.83 -9.99 -27.01
N ASP A 446 -25.29 -8.81 -26.62
CA ASP A 446 -25.47 -7.68 -27.53
C ASP A 446 -25.28 -6.34 -26.80
N GLU A 447 -24.86 -5.33 -27.55
CA GLU A 447 -24.57 -3.99 -27.03
C GLU A 447 -25.80 -3.32 -26.39
N ARG A 448 -27.00 -3.59 -26.93
CA ARG A 448 -28.26 -3.02 -26.47
C ARG A 448 -28.60 -3.52 -25.06
N SER A 449 -28.41 -4.80 -24.79
CA SER A 449 -28.57 -5.42 -23.47
C SER A 449 -27.56 -4.86 -22.46
N ALA A 450 -26.30 -4.69 -22.85
CA ALA A 450 -25.27 -4.11 -21.99
C ALA A 450 -25.62 -2.66 -21.58
N LYS A 451 -25.98 -1.83 -22.56
CA LYS A 451 -26.43 -0.44 -22.35
C LYS A 451 -27.68 -0.38 -21.48
N ALA A 452 -28.67 -1.22 -21.75
CA ALA A 452 -29.90 -1.29 -20.96
C ALA A 452 -29.63 -1.64 -19.49
N SER A 453 -28.69 -2.55 -19.20
CA SER A 453 -28.37 -2.86 -17.81
C SER A 453 -27.68 -1.72 -17.09
N ALA A 454 -26.73 -1.03 -17.73
CA ALA A 454 -26.11 0.15 -17.15
C ALA A 454 -27.15 1.25 -16.90
N PHE A 455 -28.09 1.42 -17.84
CA PHE A 455 -29.18 2.38 -17.70
C PHE A 455 -30.15 2.03 -16.56
N VAL A 456 -30.42 0.74 -16.32
CA VAL A 456 -31.24 0.31 -15.17
C VAL A 456 -30.60 0.73 -13.84
N GLN A 457 -29.28 0.65 -13.71
CA GLN A 457 -28.58 1.12 -12.51
C GLN A 457 -28.74 2.63 -12.32
N PHE A 458 -28.61 3.39 -13.41
CA PHE A 458 -28.92 4.82 -13.43
C PHE A 458 -30.37 5.10 -13.00
N LEU A 459 -31.37 4.40 -13.56
CA LEU A 459 -32.78 4.59 -13.20
C LEU A 459 -33.05 4.33 -11.72
N LYS A 460 -32.43 3.29 -11.15
CA LYS A 460 -32.55 2.98 -9.71
C LYS A 460 -31.98 4.10 -8.85
N LYS A 461 -30.80 4.61 -9.21
CA LYS A 461 -30.17 5.71 -8.47
C LYS A 461 -30.96 7.01 -8.62
N ALA A 462 -31.41 7.34 -9.82
CA ALA A 462 -32.28 8.48 -10.07
C ALA A 462 -33.59 8.39 -9.28
N ALA A 463 -34.19 7.20 -9.18
CA ALA A 463 -35.37 6.97 -8.35
C ALA A 463 -35.11 7.16 -6.86
N ALA A 464 -33.97 6.66 -6.36
CA ALA A 464 -33.56 6.84 -4.96
C ALA A 464 -33.29 8.32 -4.62
N ASN A 465 -32.77 9.08 -5.58
CA ASN A 465 -32.50 10.52 -5.46
C ASN A 465 -33.76 11.38 -5.69
N GLY A 466 -34.93 10.78 -5.96
CA GLY A 466 -36.17 11.52 -6.22
C GLY A 466 -36.19 12.28 -7.56
N LEU A 467 -35.30 11.94 -8.50
CA LEU A 467 -35.18 12.59 -9.81
C LEU A 467 -36.21 12.08 -10.82
N VAL A 468 -36.87 10.96 -10.56
CA VAL A 468 -37.93 10.42 -11.41
C VAL A 468 -39.29 10.61 -10.75
N SER A 469 -40.34 10.80 -11.56
CA SER A 469 -41.70 10.95 -11.06
C SER A 469 -42.14 9.73 -10.24
N ARG A 470 -43.06 9.91 -9.28
CA ARG A 470 -43.60 8.80 -8.46
C ARG A 470 -44.14 7.64 -9.30
N ASN A 471 -44.75 7.94 -10.45
CA ASN A 471 -45.25 6.92 -11.38
C ASN A 471 -44.11 6.11 -12.00
N MET A 472 -43.01 6.78 -12.37
CA MET A 472 -41.81 6.13 -12.87
C MET A 472 -41.08 5.34 -11.79
N THR A 473 -41.03 5.84 -10.55
CA THR A 473 -40.49 5.11 -9.38
C THR A 473 -41.25 3.81 -9.12
N LYS A 474 -42.59 3.84 -9.17
CA LYS A 474 -43.43 2.64 -9.05
C LYS A 474 -43.10 1.60 -10.14
N ALA A 475 -42.97 2.06 -11.38
CA ALA A 475 -42.59 1.21 -12.51
C ALA A 475 -41.18 0.61 -12.37
N ILE A 476 -40.22 1.38 -11.83
CA ILE A 476 -38.84 0.92 -11.57
C ILE A 476 -38.80 -0.11 -10.44
N ASN A 477 -39.55 0.11 -9.35
CA ASN A 477 -39.56 -0.76 -8.17
C ASN A 477 -40.42 -2.02 -8.33
N GLY A 478 -40.99 -2.27 -9.52
CA GLY A 478 -41.79 -3.45 -9.81
C GLY A 478 -43.18 -3.47 -9.14
N ASN A 479 -43.59 -2.36 -8.51
CA ASN A 479 -44.89 -2.21 -7.87
C ASN A 479 -45.90 -1.60 -8.86
N THR A 480 -46.41 -2.48 -9.73
CA THR A 480 -47.65 -2.33 -10.50
C THR A 480 -47.59 -1.46 -11.78
N LEU A 481 -48.37 -1.91 -12.76
CA LEU A 481 -48.51 -1.45 -14.14
C LEU A 481 -49.03 -0.01 -14.28
N MET A 482 -48.85 0.51 -15.50
CA MET A 482 -49.63 1.60 -16.10
C MET A 482 -51.12 1.54 -15.75
#